data_AF-A0A182VRV7-F1
#
_entry.id   AF-A0A182VRV7-F1
#
_cell.length_a   1.000
_cell.length_b   1.000
_cell.length_c   1.000
_cell.angle_alpha   90.00
_cell.angle_beta   90.00
_cell.angle_gamma   90.00
#
_symmetry.space_group_name_H-M   'P 1'
#
loop_
_entity.id
_entity.type
_entity.pdbx_description
1 polymer ?
#
loop_
_entity_poly.entity_id
_entity_poly.type
_entity_poly.pdbx_seq_one_letter_code
_entity_poly.pdbx_strand_id
1 'polypeptide(L)'
;MVYPGRDITNIVESSHYQKIGGWCRQGALNAAKCKGAQRWIKPFRCLEGPFQSDALLVPEGCLFDHIHNASRCWPFVRWNQTGAAACQDRNMQMRSFAMLLPCGISLFSGVEFVCCPKHFKGR
;
A
#
# COMPACT_ATOMS: atom_id res chain seq x y z
N MET A 1 2.56 3.82 22.44
CA MET A 1 3.05 4.04 21.07
C MET A 1 4.19 3.06 20.81
N VAL A 2 4.20 2.36 19.67
CA VAL A 2 5.13 1.23 19.42
C VAL A 2 6.54 1.70 19.00
N TYR A 3 6.65 2.87 18.39
CA TYR A 3 7.92 3.44 17.89
C TYR A 3 8.21 4.82 18.51
N PRO A 4 8.50 4.93 19.82
CA PRO A 4 8.59 6.22 20.52
C PRO A 4 9.80 7.11 20.14
N GLY A 5 10.77 6.58 19.39
CA GLY A 5 11.95 7.33 18.91
C GLY A 5 12.01 7.50 17.39
N ARG A 6 10.91 7.20 16.69
CA ARG A 6 10.81 7.38 15.24
C ARG A 6 9.84 8.50 14.92
N ASP A 7 10.16 9.29 13.91
CA ASP A 7 9.33 10.40 13.46
C ASP A 7 8.23 9.89 12.52
N ILE A 8 7.27 9.14 13.07
CA ILE A 8 6.16 8.58 12.29
C ILE A 8 5.14 9.68 11.98
N THR A 9 5.10 10.13 10.73
CA THR A 9 4.28 11.25 10.29
C THR A 9 2.96 10.82 9.66
N ASN A 10 2.88 9.60 9.12
CA ASN A 10 1.65 9.08 8.50
C ASN A 10 1.63 7.54 8.45
N ILE A 11 0.56 6.96 7.93
CA ILE A 11 0.39 5.52 7.71
C ILE A 11 -0.18 5.25 6.32
N VAL A 12 0.12 4.07 5.78
CA VAL A 12 -0.45 3.59 4.51
C VAL A 12 -0.76 2.10 4.60
N GLU A 13 -1.89 1.66 4.05
CA GLU A 13 -2.23 0.24 3.99
C GLU A 13 -1.25 -0.52 3.08
N SER A 14 -0.95 -1.77 3.41
CA SER A 14 -0.16 -2.66 2.57
C SER A 14 -0.96 -3.15 1.35
N SER A 15 -0.34 -3.14 0.17
CA SER A 15 -0.89 -3.76 -1.04
C SER A 15 -1.05 -5.28 -0.91
N HIS A 16 -0.23 -5.91 -0.07
CA HIS A 16 -0.17 -7.37 0.07
C HIS A 16 -0.63 -7.82 1.46
N TYR A 17 -1.29 -8.98 1.48
CA TYR A 17 -1.59 -9.69 2.72
C TYR A 17 -0.32 -10.33 3.29
N GLN A 18 -0.21 -10.30 4.61
CA GLN A 18 0.83 -11.01 5.35
C GLN A 18 0.18 -12.01 6.30
N LYS A 19 0.79 -13.19 6.42
CA LYS A 19 0.38 -14.21 7.37
C LYS A 19 1.11 -14.00 8.68
N ILE A 20 0.37 -13.67 9.73
CA ILE A 20 0.91 -13.43 11.07
C ILE A 20 0.21 -14.37 12.05
N GLY A 21 0.97 -14.99 12.95
CA GLY A 21 0.43 -15.74 14.08
C GLY A 21 1.19 -15.48 15.35
N GLY A 22 0.93 -16.30 16.37
CA GLY A 22 1.38 -15.98 17.72
C GLY A 22 0.66 -14.77 18.29
N TRP A 23 -0.63 -14.59 17.96
CA TRP A 23 -1.42 -13.47 18.47
C TRP A 23 -1.58 -13.57 19.98
N CYS A 24 -1.36 -12.45 20.66
CA CYS A 24 -1.57 -12.31 22.09
C CYS A 24 -3.03 -11.93 22.38
N ARG A 25 -3.57 -12.41 23.50
CA ARG A 25 -4.80 -11.82 24.07
C ARG A 25 -4.47 -10.48 24.70
N GLN A 26 -5.44 -9.58 24.74
CA GLN A 26 -5.29 -8.28 25.42
C GLN A 26 -4.86 -8.49 26.88
N GLY A 27 -3.89 -7.70 27.35
CA GLY A 27 -3.33 -7.81 28.71
C GLY A 27 -2.28 -8.91 28.91
N ALA A 28 -1.92 -9.68 27.88
CA ALA A 28 -0.83 -10.65 27.99
C ALA A 28 0.53 -9.94 28.16
N LEU A 29 1.16 -10.14 29.33
CA LEU A 29 2.48 -9.56 29.65
C LEU A 29 3.66 -10.45 29.25
N ASN A 30 3.41 -11.72 28.93
CA ASN A 30 4.43 -12.68 28.56
C ASN A 30 4.24 -13.15 27.12
N ALA A 31 5.15 -12.74 26.23
CA ALA A 31 5.13 -13.07 24.81
C ALA A 31 5.16 -14.58 24.54
N ALA A 32 5.79 -15.39 25.41
CA ALA A 32 5.83 -16.86 25.26
C ALA A 32 4.45 -17.52 25.40
N LYS A 33 3.44 -16.81 25.95
CA LYS A 33 2.06 -17.28 26.05
C LYS A 33 1.20 -16.90 24.84
N CYS A 34 1.73 -16.16 23.87
CA CYS A 34 1.00 -15.75 22.68
C CYS A 34 0.96 -16.88 21.65
N LYS A 35 -0.06 -17.74 21.75
CA LYS A 35 -0.27 -18.92 20.90
C LYS A 35 -1.45 -18.77 19.93
N GLY A 36 -1.86 -17.54 19.63
CA GLY A 36 -2.99 -17.28 18.75
C GLY A 36 -2.77 -17.78 17.32
N ALA A 37 -3.84 -18.26 16.69
CA ALA A 37 -3.83 -18.85 15.36
C ALA A 37 -3.32 -17.88 14.28
N GLN A 38 -2.72 -18.44 13.23
CA GLN A 38 -2.25 -17.69 12.07
C GLN A 38 -3.43 -17.04 11.31
N ARG A 39 -3.27 -15.77 10.90
CA ARG A 39 -4.28 -15.01 10.16
C ARG A 39 -3.62 -14.25 9.01
N TRP A 40 -4.31 -14.20 7.88
CA TRP A 40 -3.95 -13.30 6.79
C TRP A 40 -4.53 -11.92 7.09
N ILE A 41 -3.66 -10.92 7.16
CA ILE A 41 -4.05 -9.53 7.41
C ILE A 41 -3.36 -8.61 6.41
N LYS A 42 -3.93 -7.44 6.16
CA LYS A 42 -3.21 -6.33 5.52
C LYS A 42 -2.71 -5.38 6.59
N PRO A 43 -1.41 -5.36 6.89
CA PRO A 43 -0.86 -4.42 7.86
C PRO A 43 -0.87 -3.00 7.31
N PHE A 44 -0.82 -2.02 8.22
CA PHE A 44 -0.44 -0.66 7.88
C PHE A 44 1.07 -0.51 8.02
N ARG A 45 1.70 0.18 7.07
CA ARG A 45 3.07 0.65 7.17
C ARG A 45 3.08 2.02 7.83
N CYS A 46 4.02 2.23 8.73
CA CYS A 46 4.29 3.53 9.35
C CYS A 46 5.27 4.28 8.44
N LEU A 47 4.91 5.50 8.03
CA LEU A 47 5.73 6.36 7.18
C LEU A 47 6.51 7.31 8.10
N GLU A 48 7.84 7.34 7.93
CA GLU A 48 8.76 8.10 8.77
C GLU A 48 9.30 9.32 8.02
N GLY A 49 9.28 10.49 8.66
CA GLY A 49 9.79 11.74 8.11
C GLY A 49 8.97 12.30 6.94
N PRO A 50 9.61 13.08 6.03
CA PRO A 50 8.97 13.61 4.83
C PRO A 50 8.46 12.50 3.92
N PHE A 51 7.28 12.72 3.33
CA PHE A 51 6.68 11.72 2.46
C PHE A 51 7.51 11.45 1.20
N GLN A 52 7.72 10.17 0.91
CA GLN A 52 8.28 9.66 -0.33
C GLN A 52 7.37 8.53 -0.83
N SER A 53 7.05 8.52 -2.12
CA SER A 53 6.28 7.43 -2.71
C SER A 53 7.14 6.17 -2.86
N ASP A 54 6.51 5.00 -2.94
CA ASP A 54 7.25 3.75 -3.11
C ASP A 54 7.77 3.64 -4.55
N ALA A 55 9.02 3.19 -4.71
CA ALA A 55 9.56 2.90 -6.02
C ALA A 55 8.83 1.71 -6.68
N LEU A 56 8.21 1.94 -7.84
CA LEU A 56 7.57 0.89 -8.63
C LEU A 56 8.52 0.35 -9.69
N LEU A 57 8.65 -0.97 -9.73
CA LEU A 57 9.36 -1.66 -10.83
C LEU A 57 8.49 -1.64 -12.09
N VAL A 58 9.10 -1.25 -13.21
CA VAL A 58 8.45 -1.21 -14.53
C VAL A 58 9.14 -2.22 -15.44
N PRO A 59 8.59 -3.44 -15.58
CA PRO A 59 9.14 -4.42 -16.51
C PRO A 59 9.00 -3.97 -17.97
N GLU A 60 9.80 -4.57 -18.86
CA GLU A 60 9.70 -4.34 -20.29
C GLU A 60 8.28 -4.64 -20.81
N GLY A 61 7.73 -3.77 -21.66
CA GLY A 61 6.37 -3.91 -22.19
C GLY A 61 5.25 -3.52 -21.22
N CYS A 62 5.59 -3.11 -19.99
CA CYS A 62 4.66 -2.44 -19.08
C CYS A 62 4.80 -0.91 -19.19
N LEU A 63 3.77 -0.20 -18.74
CA LEU A 63 3.69 1.26 -18.76
C LEU A 63 3.58 1.76 -17.32
N PHE A 64 4.37 2.79 -16.98
CA PHE A 64 4.21 3.55 -15.75
C PHE A 64 3.37 4.78 -16.01
N ASP A 65 2.45 5.09 -15.11
CA ASP A 65 1.65 6.31 -15.17
C ASP A 65 1.21 6.75 -13.78
N HIS A 66 0.62 7.94 -13.68
CA HIS A 66 0.09 8.47 -12.43
C HIS A 66 -1.14 9.36 -12.64
N ILE A 67 -1.96 9.45 -11.59
CA ILE A 67 -3.10 10.36 -11.50
C ILE A 67 -2.92 11.17 -10.22
N HIS A 68 -2.83 12.49 -10.35
CA HIS A 68 -2.76 13.42 -9.23
C HIS A 68 -3.85 14.49 -9.35
N ASN A 69 -4.54 14.75 -8.24
CA ASN A 69 -5.52 15.83 -8.13
C ASN A 69 -5.53 16.38 -6.70
N ALA A 70 -4.93 17.56 -6.51
CA ALA A 70 -4.84 18.22 -5.22
C ALA A 70 -6.20 18.57 -4.57
N SER A 71 -7.29 18.63 -5.34
CA SER A 71 -8.64 18.85 -4.80
C SER A 71 -9.29 17.57 -4.26
N ARG A 72 -8.67 16.40 -4.47
CA ARG A 72 -9.16 15.10 -3.99
C ARG A 72 -8.28 14.63 -2.86
N CYS A 73 -8.91 14.12 -1.79
CA CYS A 73 -8.21 13.52 -0.67
C CYS A 73 -8.87 12.20 -0.31
N TRP A 74 -8.30 11.10 -0.83
CA TRP A 74 -8.95 9.79 -0.86
C TRP A 74 -8.12 8.70 -0.17
N PRO A 75 -8.78 7.65 0.35
CA PRO A 75 -8.09 6.53 0.96
C PRO A 75 -7.45 5.62 -0.08
N PHE A 76 -6.49 4.83 0.40
CA PHE A 76 -5.74 3.83 -0.36
C PHE A 76 -6.60 2.99 -1.32
N VAL A 77 -7.72 2.44 -0.84
CA VAL A 77 -8.61 1.57 -1.62
C VAL A 77 -9.20 2.28 -2.84
N ARG A 78 -9.55 3.56 -2.72
CA ARG A 78 -10.14 4.34 -3.83
C ARG A 78 -9.08 4.66 -4.89
N TRP A 79 -7.87 4.97 -4.46
CA TRP A 79 -6.74 5.17 -5.37
C TRP A 79 -6.31 3.89 -6.09
N ASN A 80 -6.31 2.75 -5.39
CA ASN A 80 -6.11 1.42 -5.98
C ASN A 80 -7.13 1.17 -7.11
N GLN A 81 -8.43 1.37 -6.84
CA GLN A 81 -9.47 1.22 -7.85
C GLN A 81 -9.30 2.20 -9.03
N THR A 82 -8.86 3.42 -8.76
CA THR A 82 -8.63 4.45 -9.78
C THR A 82 -7.49 4.06 -10.72
N GLY A 83 -6.35 3.62 -10.18
CA GLY A 83 -5.24 3.11 -10.99
C GLY A 83 -5.61 1.83 -11.76
N ALA A 84 -6.37 0.93 -11.13
CA ALA A 84 -6.86 -0.28 -11.78
C ALA A 84 -7.76 0.03 -12.98
N ALA A 85 -8.69 0.98 -12.83
CA ALA A 85 -9.58 1.43 -13.91
C ALA A 85 -8.78 2.08 -15.05
N ALA A 86 -7.80 2.93 -14.74
CA ALA A 86 -6.95 3.56 -15.75
C ALA A 86 -6.16 2.54 -16.59
N CYS A 87 -5.70 1.44 -16.00
CA CYS A 87 -5.10 0.34 -16.77
C CYS A 87 -6.13 -0.41 -17.62
N GLN A 88 -7.35 -0.61 -17.11
CA GLN A 88 -8.42 -1.30 -17.83
C GLN A 88 -8.86 -0.54 -19.09
N ASP A 89 -8.92 0.79 -19.03
CA ASP A 89 -9.24 1.65 -20.19
C ASP A 89 -8.22 1.49 -21.33
N ARG A 90 -7.01 1.02 -21.01
CA ARG A 90 -5.94 0.70 -21.98
C ARG A 90 -5.92 -0.78 -22.37
N ASN A 91 -6.94 -1.55 -21.98
CA ASN A 91 -7.00 -3.00 -22.13
C ASN A 91 -5.82 -3.75 -21.45
N MET A 92 -5.24 -3.15 -20.41
CA MET A 92 -4.14 -3.69 -19.61
C MET A 92 -4.61 -4.07 -18.20
N GLN A 93 -3.71 -4.62 -17.38
CA GLN A 93 -3.96 -4.91 -15.96
C GLN A 93 -2.96 -4.17 -15.08
N MET A 94 -3.44 -3.59 -13.99
CA MET A 94 -2.55 -2.97 -13.00
C MET A 94 -1.76 -4.05 -12.26
N ARG A 95 -0.43 -3.93 -12.31
CA ARG A 95 0.52 -4.85 -11.67
C ARG A 95 0.90 -4.38 -10.26
N SER A 96 1.21 -3.11 -10.12
CA SER A 96 1.62 -2.47 -8.86
C SER A 96 1.18 -1.02 -8.85
N PHE A 97 1.09 -0.44 -7.66
CA PHE A 97 0.73 0.96 -7.45
C PHE A 97 1.29 1.47 -6.12
N ALA A 98 1.44 2.79 -6.02
CA ALA A 98 1.84 3.51 -4.82
C ALA A 98 1.04 4.80 -4.68
N MET A 99 0.96 5.32 -3.46
CA MET A 99 0.24 6.57 -3.19
C MET A 99 1.12 7.77 -3.52
N LEU A 100 0.49 8.86 -3.95
CA LEU A 100 1.13 10.15 -4.15
C LEU A 100 0.60 11.17 -3.17
N LEU A 101 1.54 11.90 -2.56
CA LEU A 101 1.36 13.13 -1.77
C LEU A 101 0.23 13.05 -0.73
N PRO A 102 0.56 12.96 0.58
CA PRO A 102 -0.45 12.92 1.62
C PRO A 102 -1.20 14.25 1.68
N CYS A 103 -2.51 14.17 1.91
CA CYS A 103 -3.39 15.31 2.15
C CYS A 103 -4.09 15.18 3.52
N GLY A 104 -3.87 14.07 4.23
CA GLY A 104 -4.37 13.79 5.56
C GLY A 104 -3.79 12.47 6.08
N ILE A 105 -4.17 12.09 7.31
CA ILE A 105 -3.74 10.80 7.89
C ILE A 105 -4.39 9.66 7.12
N SER A 106 -3.57 8.77 6.54
CA SER A 106 -3.99 7.68 5.67
C SER A 106 -4.78 8.12 4.41
N LEU A 107 -4.66 9.39 4.01
CA LEU A 107 -5.33 9.96 2.84
C LEU A 107 -4.32 10.62 1.89
N PHE A 108 -4.57 10.46 0.60
CA PHE A 108 -3.63 10.85 -0.45
C PHE A 108 -4.33 11.62 -1.56
N SER A 109 -3.56 12.39 -2.32
CA SER A 109 -4.05 13.23 -3.41
C SER A 109 -3.74 12.66 -4.81
N GLY A 110 -3.12 11.47 -4.86
CA GLY A 110 -2.90 10.77 -6.11
C GLY A 110 -2.45 9.33 -5.95
N VAL A 111 -2.22 8.70 -7.10
CA VAL A 111 -1.72 7.34 -7.24
C VAL A 111 -0.76 7.27 -8.43
N GLU A 112 0.32 6.53 -8.29
CA GLU A 112 1.16 6.08 -9.39
C GLU A 112 1.03 4.57 -9.54
N PHE A 113 1.11 4.06 -10.76
CA PHE A 113 0.78 2.67 -11.06
C PHE A 113 1.49 2.17 -12.31
N VAL A 114 1.64 0.84 -12.37
CA VAL A 114 2.23 0.13 -13.51
C VAL A 114 1.16 -0.73 -14.17
N CYS A 115 0.86 -0.46 -15.44
CA CYS A 115 -0.02 -1.28 -16.27
C CYS A 115 0.80 -2.26 -17.10
N CYS A 116 0.44 -3.54 -17.08
CA CYS A 116 1.06 -4.57 -17.92
C CYS A 116 0.02 -5.25 -18.82
N PRO A 117 0.43 -5.82 -19.98
CA PRO A 117 -0.46 -6.65 -20.79
C PRO A 117 -1.07 -7.79 -19.96
N LYS A 118 -2.33 -8.18 -20.23
CA LYS A 118 -3.04 -9.21 -19.44
C LYS A 118 -2.34 -10.58 -19.40
N HIS A 119 -1.54 -10.88 -20.41
CA HIS A 119 -0.75 -12.12 -20.50
C HIS A 119 0.73 -11.90 -20.19
N PHE A 120 1.07 -10.89 -19.38
CA PHE A 120 2.44 -10.57 -19.04
C PHE A 120 3.14 -11.74 -18.32
N LYS A 121 4.07 -12.40 -19.02
CA LYS A 121 5.00 -13.36 -18.44
C LYS A 121 6.28 -12.59 -18.10
N GLY A 122 6.36 -12.08 -16.88
CA GLY A 122 7.58 -11.41 -16.41
C GLY A 122 8.75 -12.35 -16.55
N ARG A 123 9.70 -12.01 -17.44
CA ARG A 123 11.06 -12.54 -17.38
C ARG A 123 11.83 -11.81 -16.31
#